data_AF-S9PFP4-F1
#
_entry.id   AF-S9PFP4-F1
#
_cell.length_a   1.000
_cell.length_b   1.000
_cell.length_c   1.000
_cell.angle_alpha   90.00
_cell.angle_beta   90.00
_cell.angle_gamma   90.00
#
_symmetry.space_group_name_H-M   'P 1'
#
loop_
_entity.id
_entity.type
_entity.pdbx_description
1 polymer ?
#
loop_
_entity_poly.entity_id
_entity_poly.type
_entity_poly.pdbx_seq_one_letter_code
_entity_poly.pdbx_strand_id
1 'polypeptide(L)'
;MSRNAALSEELLHSYIEQNLRRFMELSEVMLARGNLPEEAARAYFKLLLEVPPLWYEEPSEEIKTGTLAIGATLDTFERLKPHLPTDAPDQFLAKVFYSDIVMSAVIQNLLIVWYNGWLHDKIAPASAYPFALVWEALSARAVGMPGPYFGSWSYPPPELIRPPGSASEDT
;
A
#
# COMPACT_ATOMS: atom_id res chain seq x y z
N MET A 1 -16.36 -2.94 -26.07
CA MET A 1 -16.71 -3.90 -24.99
C MET A 1 -15.47 -4.68 -24.63
N SER A 2 -14.66 -4.17 -23.69
CA SER A 2 -13.42 -4.85 -23.28
C SER A 2 -13.75 -5.92 -22.23
N ARG A 3 -13.57 -7.19 -22.59
CA ARG A 3 -13.66 -8.30 -21.64
C ARG A 3 -12.34 -8.36 -20.87
N ASN A 4 -12.29 -7.71 -19.72
CA ASN A 4 -11.35 -8.08 -18.68
C ASN A 4 -11.67 -9.54 -18.31
N ALA A 5 -10.84 -10.49 -18.74
CA ALA A 5 -10.92 -11.85 -18.28
C ALA A 5 -10.48 -11.85 -16.81
N ALA A 6 -11.44 -11.71 -15.90
CA ALA A 6 -11.21 -11.93 -14.48
C ALA A 6 -10.59 -13.34 -14.34
N LEU A 7 -9.42 -13.42 -13.70
CA LEU A 7 -8.84 -14.69 -13.29
C LEU A 7 -9.90 -15.47 -12.51
N SER A 8 -10.01 -16.78 -12.74
CA SER A 8 -10.85 -17.61 -11.87
C SER A 8 -10.37 -17.45 -10.43
N GLU A 9 -11.29 -17.58 -9.47
CA GLU A 9 -10.98 -17.38 -8.05
C GLU A 9 -9.82 -18.29 -7.57
N GLU A 10 -9.73 -19.50 -8.11
CA GLU A 10 -8.64 -20.45 -7.85
C GLU A 10 -7.29 -19.98 -8.40
N LEU A 11 -7.26 -19.41 -9.62
CA LEU A 11 -6.04 -18.85 -10.20
C LEU A 11 -5.58 -17.60 -9.44
N LEU A 12 -6.53 -16.76 -9.02
CA LEU A 12 -6.25 -15.58 -8.22
C LEU A 12 -5.63 -15.96 -6.88
N HIS A 13 -6.23 -16.93 -6.19
CA HIS A 13 -5.70 -17.44 -4.93
C HIS A 13 -4.28 -18.00 -5.10
N SER A 14 -4.07 -18.88 -6.09
CA SER A 14 -2.76 -19.45 -6.40
C SER A 14 -1.70 -18.38 -6.71
N TYR A 15 -2.08 -17.35 -7.48
CA TYR A 15 -1.18 -16.23 -7.80
C TYR A 15 -0.78 -15.44 -6.55
N ILE A 16 -1.74 -15.19 -5.63
CA ILE A 16 -1.47 -14.52 -4.36
C ILE A 16 -0.50 -15.34 -3.53
N GLU A 17 -0.74 -16.65 -3.34
CA GLU A 17 0.15 -17.51 -2.55
C GLU A 17 1.60 -17.50 -3.07
N GLN A 18 1.76 -17.60 -4.39
CA GLN A 18 3.07 -17.65 -5.03
C GLN A 18 3.86 -16.33 -4.90
N ASN A 19 3.15 -15.20 -4.83
CA ASN A 19 3.77 -13.87 -4.85
C ASN A 19 3.66 -13.13 -3.51
N LEU A 20 3.00 -13.70 -2.50
CA LEU A 20 2.73 -13.02 -1.23
C LEU A 20 4.00 -12.51 -0.56
N ARG A 21 5.03 -13.35 -0.49
CA ARG A 21 6.32 -12.95 0.12
C ARG A 21 6.90 -11.73 -0.59
N ARG A 22 6.90 -11.72 -1.93
CA ARG A 22 7.44 -10.63 -2.75
C ARG A 22 6.65 -9.35 -2.54
N PHE A 23 5.32 -9.48 -2.48
CA PHE A 23 4.41 -8.37 -2.19
C PHE A 23 4.65 -7.80 -0.78
N MET A 24 4.80 -8.65 0.22
CA MET A 24 5.09 -8.23 1.59
C MET A 24 6.43 -7.53 1.68
N GLU A 25 7.50 -8.10 1.15
CA GLU A 25 8.84 -7.48 1.16
C GLU A 25 8.84 -6.12 0.44
N LEU A 26 8.20 -6.02 -0.73
CA LEU A 26 8.05 -4.74 -1.42
C LEU A 26 7.28 -3.74 -0.55
N SER A 27 6.19 -4.18 0.08
CA SER A 27 5.37 -3.33 0.96
C SER A 27 6.17 -2.83 2.15
N GLU A 28 6.95 -3.71 2.80
CA GLU A 28 7.77 -3.36 3.96
C GLU A 28 8.83 -2.31 3.61
N VAL A 29 9.48 -2.45 2.45
CA VAL A 29 10.44 -1.44 1.98
C VAL A 29 9.73 -0.14 1.65
N MET A 30 8.66 -0.16 0.85
CA MET A 30 7.97 1.07 0.41
C MET A 30 7.29 1.82 1.56
N LEU A 31 6.88 1.12 2.62
CA LEU A 31 6.27 1.71 3.81
C LEU A 31 7.30 2.03 4.91
N ALA A 32 8.58 1.72 4.67
CA ALA A 32 9.65 1.82 5.68
C ALA A 32 9.26 1.15 7.01
N ARG A 33 8.62 -0.03 6.94
CA ARG A 33 8.01 -0.72 8.08
C ARG A 33 8.21 -2.23 7.99
N GLY A 34 8.64 -2.86 9.08
CA GLY A 34 8.69 -4.32 9.18
C GLY A 34 7.47 -4.94 9.87
N ASN A 35 7.32 -6.26 9.74
CA ASN A 35 6.30 -7.08 10.40
C ASN A 35 4.87 -6.74 9.99
N LEU A 36 4.64 -6.53 8.69
CA LEU A 36 3.29 -6.34 8.17
C LEU A 36 2.44 -7.63 8.36
N PRO A 37 1.17 -7.51 8.78
CA PRO A 37 0.33 -8.67 9.05
C PRO A 37 -0.01 -9.44 7.77
N GLU A 38 0.36 -10.71 7.72
CA GLU A 38 0.20 -11.57 6.53
C GLU A 38 -1.28 -11.69 6.09
N GLU A 39 -2.22 -11.79 7.03
CA GLU A 39 -3.65 -11.86 6.72
C GLU A 39 -4.13 -10.60 5.98
N ALA A 40 -3.70 -9.42 6.42
CA ALA A 40 -4.02 -8.17 5.75
C ALA A 40 -3.32 -8.10 4.39
N ALA A 41 -2.07 -8.55 4.30
CA ALA A 41 -1.32 -8.57 3.04
C ALA A 41 -2.05 -9.39 1.95
N ARG A 42 -2.59 -10.56 2.30
CA ARG A 42 -3.40 -11.38 1.38
C ARG A 42 -4.63 -10.63 0.87
N ALA A 43 -5.36 -9.99 1.78
CA ALA A 43 -6.56 -9.24 1.45
C ALA A 43 -6.26 -8.01 0.59
N TYR A 44 -5.21 -7.26 0.91
CA TYR A 44 -4.81 -6.06 0.18
C TYR A 44 -4.22 -6.40 -1.18
N PHE A 45 -3.46 -7.49 -1.29
CA PHE A 45 -2.97 -7.97 -2.57
C PHE A 45 -4.11 -8.42 -3.48
N LYS A 46 -5.12 -9.10 -2.93
CA LYS A 46 -6.35 -9.43 -3.67
C LYS A 46 -7.03 -8.16 -4.21
N LEU A 47 -7.18 -7.12 -3.38
CA LEU A 47 -7.75 -5.84 -3.82
C LEU A 47 -6.96 -5.20 -4.97
N LEU A 48 -5.62 -5.22 -4.90
CA LEU A 48 -4.76 -4.70 -5.96
C LEU A 48 -4.94 -5.44 -7.28
N LEU A 49 -5.10 -6.76 -7.24
CA LEU A 49 -5.29 -7.58 -8.44
C LEU A 49 -6.69 -7.41 -9.04
N GLU A 50 -7.68 -7.18 -8.20
CA GLU A 50 -9.07 -7.01 -8.62
C GLU A 50 -9.42 -5.59 -9.09
N VAL A 51 -8.65 -4.59 -8.67
CA VAL A 51 -8.89 -3.20 -9.01
C VAL A 51 -7.73 -2.66 -9.83
N PRO A 52 -7.93 -2.42 -11.14
CA PRO A 52 -6.84 -1.98 -12.01
C PRO A 52 -6.31 -0.62 -11.54
N PRO A 53 -4.99 -0.36 -11.69
CA PRO A 53 -4.43 0.95 -11.43
C PRO A 53 -5.08 2.03 -12.30
N LEU A 54 -5.35 3.20 -11.70
CA LEU A 54 -5.75 4.36 -12.48
C LEU A 54 -4.50 5.00 -13.09
N TRP A 55 -4.35 4.86 -14.40
CA TRP A 55 -3.30 5.56 -15.14
C TRP A 55 -3.83 6.89 -15.67
N TYR A 56 -3.02 7.94 -15.55
CA TYR A 56 -3.34 9.25 -16.12
C TYR A 56 -3.22 9.28 -17.66
N GLU A 57 -2.44 8.34 -18.22
CA GLU A 57 -2.35 8.06 -19.65
C GLU A 57 -2.58 6.55 -19.86
N GLU A 58 -3.35 6.16 -20.88
CA GLU A 58 -3.63 4.74 -21.11
C GLU A 58 -2.32 3.99 -21.42
N PRO A 59 -1.96 2.95 -20.62
CA PRO A 59 -0.83 2.11 -20.98
C PRO A 59 -1.17 1.33 -22.26
N SER A 60 -0.13 0.81 -22.92
CA SER A 60 -0.31 -0.03 -24.11
C SER A 60 -1.29 -1.19 -23.83
N GLU A 61 -2.03 -1.62 -24.87
CA GLU A 61 -3.02 -2.71 -24.78
C GLU A 61 -2.47 -3.99 -24.11
N GLU A 62 -1.15 -4.21 -24.18
CA GLU A 62 -0.44 -5.34 -23.58
C GLU A 62 -0.39 -5.30 -22.03
N ILE A 63 -0.57 -4.13 -21.40
CA ILE A 63 -0.47 -3.93 -19.94
C ILE A 63 -1.85 -3.74 -19.27
N LYS A 64 -2.96 -3.84 -20.02
CA LYS A 64 -4.31 -3.51 -19.53
C LYS A 64 -4.86 -4.41 -18.41
N THR A 65 -4.17 -5.47 -18.01
CA THR A 65 -4.59 -6.29 -16.85
C THR A 65 -3.74 -5.97 -15.63
N GLY A 66 -4.39 -5.62 -14.51
CA GLY A 66 -3.72 -5.27 -13.25
C GLY A 66 -2.70 -6.33 -12.79
N THR A 67 -2.96 -7.62 -13.06
CA THR A 67 -2.03 -8.71 -12.77
C THR A 67 -0.69 -8.59 -13.49
N LEU A 68 -0.66 -8.18 -14.77
CA LEU A 68 0.60 -8.03 -15.51
C LEU A 68 1.41 -6.85 -15.00
N ALA A 69 0.76 -5.71 -14.75
CA ALA A 69 1.41 -4.53 -14.18
C ALA A 69 2.01 -4.83 -12.79
N ILE A 70 1.25 -5.55 -11.94
CA ILE A 70 1.72 -5.95 -10.62
C ILE A 70 2.88 -6.97 -10.73
N GLY A 71 2.76 -7.97 -11.60
CA GLY A 71 3.83 -8.93 -11.86
C GLY A 71 5.12 -8.25 -12.30
N ALA A 72 5.06 -7.34 -13.28
CA ALA A 72 6.20 -6.58 -13.74
C ALA A 72 6.84 -5.71 -12.64
N THR A 73 6.01 -5.13 -11.76
CA THR A 73 6.49 -4.36 -10.60
C THR A 73 7.24 -5.25 -9.62
N LEU A 74 6.68 -6.42 -9.28
CA LEU A 74 7.33 -7.39 -8.40
C LEU A 74 8.62 -7.96 -9.01
N ASP A 75 8.64 -8.24 -10.32
CA ASP A 75 9.83 -8.73 -11.03
C ASP A 75 10.93 -7.67 -11.09
N THR A 76 10.54 -6.41 -11.17
CA THR A 76 11.48 -5.29 -11.09
C THR A 76 12.04 -5.14 -9.68
N PHE A 77 11.19 -5.26 -8.65
CA PHE A 77 11.64 -5.26 -7.25
C PHE A 77 12.68 -6.36 -6.97
N GLU A 78 12.41 -7.62 -7.36
CA GLU A 78 13.36 -8.73 -7.16
C GLU A 78 14.71 -8.48 -7.83
N ARG A 79 14.72 -7.89 -9.02
CA ARG A 79 15.96 -7.53 -9.73
C ARG A 79 16.72 -6.41 -9.02
N LEU A 80 16.03 -5.47 -8.38
CA LEU A 80 16.63 -4.35 -7.67
C LEU A 80 17.07 -4.71 -6.24
N LYS A 81 16.45 -5.72 -5.63
CA LYS A 81 16.69 -6.12 -4.23
C LYS A 81 18.18 -6.27 -3.86
N PRO A 82 19.06 -6.90 -4.67
CA PRO A 82 20.48 -7.01 -4.36
C PRO A 82 21.25 -5.68 -4.40
N HIS A 83 20.66 -4.63 -4.97
CA HIS A 83 21.25 -3.31 -5.18
C HIS A 83 20.65 -2.25 -4.27
N LEU A 84 19.74 -2.63 -3.36
CA LEU A 84 19.12 -1.69 -2.45
C LEU A 84 20.16 -1.07 -1.51
N PRO A 85 20.21 0.27 -1.42
CA PRO A 85 21.05 0.93 -0.43
C PRO A 85 20.53 0.62 0.98
N THR A 86 21.44 0.51 1.94
CA THR A 86 21.10 0.14 3.33
C THR A 86 20.43 1.27 4.09
N ASP A 87 20.75 2.52 3.76
CA ASP A 87 20.33 3.73 4.46
C ASP A 87 18.99 4.30 3.99
N ALA A 88 18.66 4.16 2.70
CA ALA A 88 17.44 4.71 2.12
C ALA A 88 16.84 3.82 0.99
N PRO A 89 16.52 2.54 1.26
CA PRO A 89 16.02 1.61 0.24
C PRO A 89 14.67 2.05 -0.35
N ASP A 90 13.81 2.66 0.46
CA ASP A 90 12.51 3.20 0.07
C ASP A 90 12.65 4.36 -0.93
N GLN A 91 13.56 5.30 -0.66
CA GLN A 91 13.79 6.46 -1.53
C GLN A 91 14.40 6.03 -2.88
N PHE A 92 15.29 5.03 -2.85
CA PHE A 92 15.83 4.45 -4.07
C PHE A 92 14.74 3.83 -4.94
N LEU A 93 13.88 2.98 -4.35
CA LEU A 93 12.78 2.35 -5.08
C LEU A 93 11.74 3.37 -5.54
N ALA A 94 11.41 4.36 -4.73
CA ALA A 94 10.52 5.45 -5.11
C ALA A 94 11.03 6.15 -6.37
N LYS A 95 12.33 6.46 -6.46
CA LYS A 95 12.92 7.09 -7.64
C LYS A 95 12.79 6.22 -8.89
N VAL A 96 12.97 4.90 -8.77
CA VAL A 96 12.84 3.98 -9.90
C VAL A 96 11.37 3.83 -10.31
N PHE A 97 10.50 3.47 -9.37
CA PHE A 97 9.10 3.17 -9.67
C PHE A 97 8.29 4.39 -10.09
N TYR A 98 8.53 5.58 -9.50
CA TYR A 98 7.82 6.79 -9.92
C TYR A 98 8.30 7.37 -11.25
N SER A 99 9.41 6.87 -11.80
CA SER A 99 9.85 7.22 -13.15
C SER A 99 9.14 6.43 -14.25
N ASP A 100 8.45 5.35 -13.90
CA ASP A 100 7.67 4.50 -14.81
C ASP A 100 6.17 4.66 -14.53
N ILE A 101 5.39 5.00 -15.55
CA ILE A 101 3.95 5.29 -15.39
C ILE A 101 3.14 4.09 -14.88
N VAL A 102 3.52 2.87 -15.27
CA VAL A 102 2.82 1.64 -14.90
C VAL A 102 3.13 1.30 -13.46
N MET A 103 4.43 1.26 -13.11
CA MET A 103 4.87 0.93 -11.75
C MET A 103 4.43 1.99 -10.75
N SER A 104 4.50 3.28 -11.13
CA SER A 104 4.00 4.38 -10.31
C SER A 104 2.56 4.15 -9.87
N ALA A 105 1.67 3.76 -10.80
CA ALA A 105 0.26 3.53 -10.48
C ALA A 105 0.06 2.31 -9.57
N VAL A 106 0.83 1.23 -9.78
CA VAL A 106 0.82 0.05 -8.88
C VAL A 106 1.29 0.42 -7.47
N ILE A 107 2.39 1.17 -7.36
CA ILE A 107 2.92 1.60 -6.06
C ILE A 107 1.98 2.57 -5.36
N GLN A 108 1.33 3.49 -6.08
CA GLN A 108 0.30 4.36 -5.50
C GLN A 108 -0.86 3.55 -4.93
N ASN A 109 -1.39 2.59 -5.69
CA ASN A 109 -2.46 1.72 -5.19
C ASN A 109 -2.00 0.89 -3.99
N LEU A 110 -0.76 0.39 -3.99
CA LEU A 110 -0.17 -0.35 -2.86
C LEU A 110 -0.18 0.52 -1.60
N LEU A 111 0.28 1.78 -1.69
CA LEU A 111 0.27 2.69 -0.57
C LEU A 111 -1.17 3.00 -0.10
N ILE A 112 -2.08 3.28 -1.04
CA ILE A 112 -3.49 3.57 -0.74
C ILE A 112 -4.14 2.42 0.02
N VAL A 113 -3.98 1.17 -0.44
CA VAL A 113 -4.63 0.01 0.18
C VAL A 113 -4.07 -0.28 1.57
N TRP A 114 -2.75 -0.13 1.77
CA TRP A 114 -2.13 -0.33 3.08
C TRP A 114 -2.54 0.74 4.09
N TYR A 115 -2.62 2.00 3.66
CA TYR A 115 -3.04 3.08 4.55
C TYR A 115 -4.51 3.02 4.89
N ASN A 116 -5.38 2.70 3.92
CA ASN A 116 -6.80 2.87 4.14
C ASN A 116 -7.59 1.57 4.30
N GLY A 117 -7.06 0.42 3.87
CA GLY A 117 -7.80 -0.85 3.85
C GLY A 117 -8.93 -0.89 2.81
N TRP A 118 -8.92 0.02 1.83
CA TRP A 118 -9.82 0.05 0.69
C TRP A 118 -9.10 0.64 -0.52
N LEU A 119 -9.60 0.33 -1.71
CA LEU A 119 -9.07 0.81 -2.98
C LEU A 119 -10.25 1.10 -3.92
N HIS A 120 -10.38 2.37 -4.32
CA HIS A 120 -11.52 2.88 -5.09
C HIS A 120 -12.87 2.57 -4.44
N ASP A 121 -13.70 1.72 -5.04
CA ASP A 121 -15.02 1.35 -4.53
C ASP A 121 -15.00 0.02 -3.75
N LYS A 122 -13.84 -0.62 -3.60
CA LYS A 122 -13.70 -1.91 -2.91
C LYS A 122 -13.03 -1.77 -1.55
N ILE A 123 -13.65 -2.32 -0.53
CA ILE A 123 -13.12 -2.40 0.83
C ILE A 123 -12.56 -3.79 1.12
N ALA A 124 -11.50 -3.85 1.94
CA ALA A 124 -10.98 -5.10 2.45
C ALA A 124 -12.02 -5.78 3.35
N PRO A 125 -11.98 -7.12 3.49
CA PRO A 125 -12.81 -7.82 4.46
C PRO A 125 -12.60 -7.26 5.87
N ALA A 126 -13.64 -7.39 6.70
CA ALA A 126 -13.64 -6.87 8.07
C ALA A 126 -12.50 -7.40 8.94
N SER A 127 -11.94 -8.58 8.63
CA SER A 127 -10.76 -9.11 9.33
C SER A 127 -9.47 -8.37 8.97
N ALA A 128 -9.37 -7.82 7.76
CA ALA A 128 -8.19 -7.09 7.28
C ALA A 128 -8.27 -5.56 7.51
N TYR A 129 -9.48 -4.99 7.58
CA TYR A 129 -9.68 -3.54 7.75
C TYR A 129 -9.02 -2.92 9.00
N PRO A 130 -8.98 -3.59 10.17
CA PRO A 130 -8.30 -3.05 11.35
C PRO A 130 -6.78 -2.87 11.21
N PHE A 131 -6.17 -3.53 10.22
CA PHE A 131 -4.72 -3.46 9.98
C PHE A 131 -4.31 -2.28 9.08
N ALA A 132 -5.26 -1.46 8.64
CA ALA A 132 -4.95 -0.28 7.84
C ALA A 132 -4.12 0.73 8.64
N LEU A 133 -3.04 1.25 8.04
CA LEU A 133 -2.07 2.08 8.76
C LEU A 133 -2.62 3.44 9.20
N VAL A 134 -3.71 3.91 8.61
CA VAL A 134 -4.39 5.15 9.03
C VAL A 134 -4.81 5.08 10.51
N TRP A 135 -5.16 3.90 11.03
CA TRP A 135 -5.59 3.76 12.42
C TRP A 135 -4.44 4.06 13.38
N GLU A 136 -3.25 3.61 13.05
CA GLU A 136 -2.04 3.91 13.82
C GLU A 136 -1.64 5.38 13.68
N ALA A 137 -1.68 5.93 12.46
CA ALA A 137 -1.39 7.35 12.22
C ALA A 137 -2.33 8.28 13.00
N LEU A 138 -3.60 7.90 13.13
CA LEU A 138 -4.59 8.61 13.92
C LEU A 138 -4.53 8.24 15.42
N SER A 139 -3.69 7.29 15.82
CA SER A 139 -3.69 6.70 17.16
C SER A 139 -5.10 6.25 17.60
N ALA A 140 -5.92 5.77 16.66
CA ALA A 140 -7.35 5.48 16.83
C ALA A 140 -7.65 3.99 16.62
N ARG A 141 -8.84 3.56 17.02
CA ARG A 141 -9.39 2.25 16.65
C ARG A 141 -10.14 2.35 15.33
N ALA A 142 -10.10 1.27 14.55
CA ALA A 142 -10.88 1.18 13.32
C ALA A 142 -12.38 1.35 13.60
N VAL A 143 -13.04 2.10 12.72
CA VAL A 143 -14.50 2.32 12.80
C VAL A 143 -15.22 0.97 12.75
N GLY A 144 -16.19 0.76 13.65
CA GLY A 144 -16.92 -0.51 13.78
C GLY A 144 -16.31 -1.54 14.73
N MET A 145 -15.10 -1.31 15.26
CA MET A 145 -14.52 -2.15 16.31
C MET A 145 -15.01 -1.74 17.71
N PRO A 146 -15.38 -2.68 18.59
CA PRO A 146 -15.77 -2.35 19.96
C PRO A 146 -14.62 -1.69 20.75
N GLY A 147 -14.95 -0.62 21.48
CA GLY A 147 -14.05 0.11 22.38
C GLY A 147 -13.99 1.62 22.10
N PRO A 148 -13.12 2.37 22.82
CA PRO A 148 -12.98 3.81 22.59
C PRO A 148 -12.40 4.07 21.20
N TYR A 149 -13.17 4.79 20.37
CA TYR A 149 -12.79 5.20 19.01
C TYR A 149 -11.74 6.31 18.98
N PHE A 150 -11.64 7.04 20.09
CA PHE A 150 -10.90 8.28 20.23
C PHE A 150 -9.39 8.03 20.18
N GLY A 151 -8.75 8.45 19.09
CA GLY A 151 -7.31 8.67 19.11
C GLY A 151 -6.93 10.03 19.67
N SER A 152 -5.63 10.32 19.67
CA SER A 152 -5.01 11.54 20.24
C SER A 152 -5.51 12.87 19.67
N TRP A 153 -6.40 12.86 18.67
CA TRP A 153 -7.11 14.01 18.07
C TRP A 153 -8.35 14.44 18.86
N SER A 154 -8.83 13.57 19.76
CA SER A 154 -9.91 13.89 20.71
C SER A 154 -9.40 14.71 21.90
N TYR A 155 -8.07 14.76 22.03
CA TYR A 155 -7.33 15.59 22.95
C TYR A 155 -6.48 16.55 22.11
N PRO A 156 -6.17 17.76 22.57
CA PRO A 156 -5.18 18.58 21.87
C PRO A 156 -3.84 17.80 21.79
N PRO A 157 -3.10 17.86 20.66
CA PRO A 157 -1.80 17.20 20.57
C PRO A 157 -0.90 17.65 21.73
N PRO A 158 -0.08 16.74 22.30
CA PRO A 158 0.78 17.07 23.44
C PRO A 158 1.81 18.15 23.10
N GLU A 159 2.17 18.27 21.82
CA GLU A 159 2.94 19.39 21.29
C GLU A 159 2.01 20.36 20.57
N LEU A 160 1.93 21.60 21.10
CA LEU A 160 1.34 22.71 20.38
C LEU A 160 2.14 22.94 19.09
N ILE A 161 1.48 22.87 17.93
CA ILE A 161 2.08 23.30 16.65
C ILE A 161 2.45 24.77 16.81
N ARG A 162 3.75 25.01 17.02
CA ARG A 162 4.31 26.33 17.13
C ARG A 162 4.51 26.90 15.72
N PRO A 163 4.11 28.15 15.45
CA PRO A 163 4.36 28.77 14.16
C PRO A 163 5.88 28.81 13.89
N PRO A 164 6.30 28.62 12.63
CA PRO A 164 7.71 28.67 12.27
C PRO A 164 8.30 30.03 12.68
N GLY A 165 9.29 29.99 13.57
CA GLY A 165 9.97 31.18 14.11
C GLY A 165 9.68 31.52 15.57
N SER A 166 8.77 30.84 16.26
CA SER A 166 8.63 31.02 17.72
C SER A 166 9.76 30.26 18.43
N ALA A 167 10.73 31.00 18.96
CA ALA A 167 11.81 30.46 19.78
C ALA A 167 11.25 29.62 20.94
N SER A 168 11.97 28.56 21.30
CA SER A 168 11.76 27.87 22.58
C SER A 168 12.18 28.82 23.70
N GLU A 169 11.22 29.39 24.41
CA GLU A 169 11.50 29.83 25.78
C GLU A 169 11.65 28.55 26.61
N ASP A 170 12.90 28.17 26.82
CA ASP A 170 13.30 27.12 27.74
C ASP A 170 12.87 27.51 29.16
N THR A 171 12.11 26.63 29.81
CA THR A 171 11.98 26.55 31.27
C THR A 171 12.09 25.10 31.70
#